data_AF-A0A3S4FVB8-F1
#
_entry.id   AF-A0A3S4FVB8-F1
#
_cell.length_a   1.000
_cell.length_b   1.000
_cell.length_c   1.000
_cell.angle_alpha   90.00
_cell.angle_beta   90.00
_cell.angle_gamma   90.00
#
_symmetry.space_group_name_H-M   'P 1'
#
loop_
_entity.id
_entity.type
_entity.pdbx_description
1 polymer ?
#
loop_
_entity_poly.entity_id
_entity_poly.type
_entity_poly.pdbx_seq_one_letter_code
_entity_poly.pdbx_strand_id
1 'polypeptide(L)'
;MSLLGLLQYHQVLLQGLQRQWQYRQAWSLAHQQLERLAAGSDVDDALASGWRRELQHGEVDGVCRQLTVTITTPLRQQARLSRWYCGDD
;
A
#
# COMPACT_ATOMS: atom_id res chain seq x y z
N MET A 1 -36.50 9.91 17.17
CA MET A 1 -35.29 9.80 16.32
C MET A 1 -35.73 9.83 14.86
N SER A 2 -35.28 10.81 14.08
CA SER A 2 -35.75 11.02 12.70
C SER A 2 -35.09 10.06 11.71
N LEU A 3 -35.83 9.66 10.67
CA LEU A 3 -35.36 8.79 9.58
C LEU A 3 -34.14 9.36 8.85
N LEU A 4 -34.07 10.69 8.74
CA LEU A 4 -32.93 11.40 8.16
C LEU A 4 -31.63 11.15 8.93
N GLY A 5 -31.68 11.08 10.27
CA GLY A 5 -30.51 10.81 11.10
C GLY A 5 -29.93 9.41 10.88
N LEU A 6 -30.79 8.41 10.67
CA LEU A 6 -30.36 7.04 10.37
C LEU A 6 -29.69 6.93 8.99
N LEU A 7 -30.24 7.62 7.99
CA LEU A 7 -29.65 7.64 6.65
C LEU A 7 -28.27 8.32 6.63
N GLN A 8 -28.14 9.46 7.31
CA GLN A 8 -26.86 10.15 7.43
C GLN A 8 -25.82 9.30 8.17
N TYR A 9 -26.22 8.66 9.27
CA TYR A 9 -25.33 7.76 10.02
C TYR A 9 -24.84 6.60 9.15
N HIS A 10 -25.74 5.96 8.40
CA HIS A 10 -25.39 4.86 7.51
C HIS A 10 -24.38 5.29 6.43
N GLN A 11 -24.55 6.47 5.84
CA GLN A 11 -23.60 7.00 4.86
C GLN A 11 -22.20 7.17 5.45
N VAL A 12 -22.10 7.70 6.68
CA VAL A 12 -20.81 7.88 7.37
C VAL A 12 -20.14 6.53 7.63
N LEU A 13 -20.90 5.51 8.05
CA LEU A 13 -20.39 4.16 8.26
C LEU A 13 -19.84 3.54 6.98
N LEU A 14 -20.59 3.61 5.88
CA LEU A 14 -20.16 3.07 4.59
C LEU A 14 -18.86 3.73 4.11
N GLN A 15 -18.75 5.05 4.25
CA GLN A 15 -17.52 5.78 3.92
C GLN A 15 -16.34 5.37 4.82
N GLY A 16 -16.60 5.11 6.11
CA GLY A 16 -15.61 4.56 7.03
C GLY A 16 -15.11 3.18 6.60
N LEU A 17 -16.04 2.28 6.28
CA LEU A 17 -15.72 0.92 5.84
C LEU A 17 -14.94 0.92 4.53
N GLN A 18 -15.35 1.75 3.56
CA GLN A 18 -14.64 1.89 2.28
C GLN A 18 -13.18 2.33 2.49
N ARG A 19 -12.95 3.33 3.36
CA ARG A 19 -11.59 3.78 3.71
C ARG A 19 -10.76 2.67 4.34
N GLN A 20 -11.34 1.94 5.29
CA GLN A 20 -10.63 0.85 5.96
C GLN A 20 -10.29 -0.29 4.99
N TRP A 21 -11.21 -0.62 4.08
CA TRP A 21 -10.99 -1.64 3.07
C TRP A 21 -9.87 -1.23 2.09
N GLN A 22 -9.89 0.01 1.58
CA GLN A 22 -8.82 0.52 0.72
C GLN A 22 -7.46 0.51 1.43
N TYR A 23 -7.41 0.88 2.71
CA TYR A 23 -6.16 0.84 3.46
C TYR A 23 -5.60 -0.58 3.59
N ARG A 24 -6.46 -1.57 3.86
CA ARG A 24 -6.04 -2.98 3.90
C ARG A 24 -5.54 -3.47 2.54
N GLN A 25 -6.22 -3.10 1.47
CA GLN A 25 -5.78 -3.42 0.11
C GLN A 25 -4.44 -2.77 -0.25
N ALA A 26 -4.19 -1.54 0.22
CA ALA A 26 -2.89 -0.88 0.04
C ALA A 26 -1.76 -1.69 0.69
N TRP A 27 -1.99 -2.22 1.89
CA TRP A 27 -1.02 -3.08 2.57
C TRP A 27 -0.78 -4.41 1.84
N SER A 28 -1.82 -5.07 1.35
CA SER A 28 -1.64 -6.32 0.60
C SER A 28 -0.87 -6.10 -0.69
N LEU A 29 -1.15 -4.99 -1.41
CA LEU A 29 -0.43 -4.63 -2.63
C LEU A 29 1.04 -4.28 -2.35
N ALA A 30 1.31 -3.48 -1.31
CA ALA A 30 2.68 -3.12 -0.93
C ALA A 30 3.51 -4.37 -0.60
N HIS A 31 2.91 -5.32 0.13
CA HIS A 31 3.54 -6.59 0.44
C HIS A 31 3.81 -7.44 -0.81
N GLN A 32 2.79 -7.64 -1.65
CA GLN A 32 2.94 -8.43 -2.89
C GLN A 32 4.00 -7.85 -3.83
N GLN A 33 4.07 -6.53 -3.96
CA GLN A 33 5.10 -5.88 -4.79
C GLN A 33 6.49 -6.01 -4.17
N LEU A 34 6.61 -5.85 -2.85
CA LEU A 34 7.88 -6.01 -2.16
C LEU A 34 8.45 -7.43 -2.30
N GLU A 35 7.61 -8.46 -2.19
CA GLU A 35 8.04 -9.86 -2.39
C GLU A 35 8.44 -10.14 -3.85
N ARG A 36 7.78 -9.53 -4.84
CA ARG A 36 8.18 -9.69 -6.25
C ARG A 36 9.50 -9.00 -6.57
N LEU A 37 9.70 -7.78 -6.04
CA LEU A 37 10.97 -7.06 -6.14
C LEU A 37 12.12 -7.81 -5.45
N ALA A 38 11.82 -8.50 -4.34
CA ALA A 38 12.77 -9.39 -3.67
C ALA A 38 13.25 -10.49 -4.62
N ALA A 39 12.30 -11.10 -5.35
CA ALA A 39 12.54 -12.18 -6.31
C ALA A 39 13.16 -11.69 -7.64
N GLY A 40 13.52 -10.41 -7.75
CA GLY A 40 14.12 -9.83 -8.96
C GLY A 40 13.11 -9.48 -10.06
N SER A 41 11.81 -9.50 -9.75
CA SER A 41 10.75 -9.14 -10.68
C SER A 41 10.20 -7.75 -10.35
N ASP A 42 10.68 -6.72 -11.05
CA ASP A 42 10.09 -5.38 -11.00
C ASP A 42 9.09 -5.21 -12.14
N VAL A 43 7.92 -5.85 -11.99
CA VAL A 43 6.79 -5.60 -12.88
C VAL A 43 5.98 -4.48 -12.29
N ASP A 44 5.96 -3.34 -12.98
CA ASP A 44 5.05 -2.25 -12.67
C ASP A 44 3.64 -2.61 -13.15
N ASP A 45 2.91 -3.38 -12.33
CA ASP A 45 1.52 -3.68 -12.61
C ASP A 45 0.74 -2.38 -12.66
N ALA A 46 0.00 -2.16 -13.75
CA ALA A 46 -0.95 -1.07 -13.85
C ALA A 46 -1.94 -1.15 -12.67
N LEU A 47 -1.77 -0.24 -11.70
CA LEU A 47 -2.70 -0.13 -10.59
C LEU A 47 -4.03 0.45 -11.08
N ALA A 48 -5.10 0.15 -10.36
CA ALA A 48 -6.40 0.75 -10.63
C ALA A 48 -6.33 2.29 -10.57
N SER A 49 -7.23 2.96 -11.28
CA SER A 49 -7.24 4.43 -11.36
C SER A 49 -7.20 5.11 -9.99
N GLY A 50 -6.34 6.14 -9.86
CA GLY A 50 -6.13 6.90 -8.63
C GLY A 50 -5.21 6.24 -7.60
N TRP A 51 -4.84 4.97 -7.79
CA TRP A 51 -3.79 4.34 -7.01
C TRP A 51 -2.42 4.68 -7.58
N ARG A 52 -1.42 4.85 -6.70
CA ARG A 52 -0.04 5.14 -7.11
C ARG A 52 0.94 4.28 -6.34
N ARG A 53 1.99 3.86 -7.03
CA ARG A 53 3.14 3.15 -6.48
C ARG A 53 4.34 4.08 -6.47
N GLU A 54 5.11 4.03 -5.39
CA GLU A 54 6.43 4.63 -5.30
C GLU A 54 7.41 3.58 -4.77
N LEU A 55 8.55 3.44 -5.43
CA LEU A 55 9.64 2.53 -5.06
C LEU A 55 10.87 3.33 -4.66
N GLN A 56 11.48 2.99 -3.53
CA GLN A 56 12.73 3.59 -3.07
C GLN A 56 13.72 2.47 -2.72
N HIS A 57 14.96 2.64 -3.19
CA HIS A 57 16.08 1.77 -2.87
C HIS A 57 17.01 2.51 -1.91
N GLY A 58 17.31 1.90 -0.77
CA GLY A 58 18.36 2.34 0.13
C GLY A 58 19.55 1.40 0.02
N GLU A 59 20.74 1.93 -0.27
CA GLU A 59 21.98 1.16 -0.21
C GLU A 59 22.73 1.48 1.08
N VAL A 60 23.21 0.45 1.77
CA VAL A 60 24.16 0.58 2.88
C VAL A 60 25.37 -0.29 2.58
N ASP A 61 26.49 0.37 2.29
CA ASP A 61 27.85 -0.18 2.18
C ASP A 61 28.04 -1.47 1.34
N GLY A 62 27.13 -1.75 0.40
CA GLY A 62 27.24 -2.86 -0.56
C GLY A 62 26.88 -4.26 -0.04
N VAL A 63 26.59 -4.41 1.26
CA VAL A 63 26.28 -5.72 1.90
C VAL A 63 24.77 -5.98 1.93
N CYS A 64 23.97 -4.93 2.14
CA CYS A 64 22.53 -5.04 2.24
C CYS A 64 21.85 -3.93 1.43
N ARG A 65 20.79 -4.29 0.72
CA ARG A 65 19.87 -3.36 0.06
C ARG A 65 18.56 -3.27 0.83
N GLN A 66 18.08 -2.07 1.09
CA GLN A 66 16.72 -1.83 1.57
C GLN A 66 15.81 -1.54 0.38
N LEU A 67 14.68 -2.25 0.29
CA LEU A 67 13.61 -1.90 -0.63
C LEU A 67 12.44 -1.33 0.17
N THR A 68 11.92 -0.21 -0.29
CA THR A 68 10.71 0.41 0.27
C THR A 68 9.67 0.58 -0.82
N VAL A 69 8.50 -0.02 -0.63
CA VAL A 69 7.32 0.14 -1.48
C VAL A 69 6.31 0.99 -0.74
N THR A 70 5.85 2.07 -1.38
CA THR A 70 4.73 2.89 -0.91
C THR A 70 3.57 2.79 -1.89
N ILE A 71 2.41 2.36 -1.41
CA ILE A 71 1.15 2.38 -2.15
C ILE A 71 0.29 3.52 -1.61
N THR A 72 -0.13 4.42 -2.50
CA THR A 72 -1.07 5.50 -2.19
C THR A 72 -2.44 5.17 -2.76
N THR A 73 -3.49 5.20 -1.92
CA THR A 73 -4.89 4.99 -2.33
C THR A 73 -5.48 6.23 -3.00
N PRO A 74 -6.61 6.13 -3.73
CA PRO A 74 -7.32 7.29 -4.27
C PRO A 74 -7.74 8.30 -3.20
N LEU A 75 -7.98 7.82 -1.97
CA LEU A 75 -8.29 8.66 -0.80
C LEU A 75 -7.02 9.19 -0.11
N ARG A 76 -5.86 9.10 -0.77
CA ARG A 76 -4.54 9.60 -0.34
C ARG A 76 -3.99 8.95 0.94
N GLN A 77 -4.53 7.79 1.34
CA GLN A 77 -3.94 7.00 2.41
C GLN A 77 -2.70 6.28 1.87
N GLN A 78 -1.68 6.10 2.71
CA GLN A 78 -0.42 5.46 2.30
C GLN A 78 -0.14 4.22 3.13
N ALA A 79 0.17 3.11 2.44
CA ALA A 79 0.78 1.94 3.04
C ALA A 79 2.24 1.88 2.57
N ARG A 80 3.18 2.01 3.52
CA ARG A 80 4.62 1.97 3.26
C ARG A 80 5.22 0.73 3.93
N LEU A 81 5.80 -0.15 3.12
CA LEU A 81 6.48 -1.35 3.58
C LEU A 81 7.95 -1.28 3.16
N SER A 82 8.86 -1.58 4.09
CA SER A 82 10.29 -1.63 3.80
C SER A 82 10.89 -2.94 4.31
N ARG A 83 11.83 -3.52 3.56
CA ARG A 83 12.56 -4.72 3.96
C ARG A 83 14.02 -4.63 3.52
N TRP A 84 14.91 -5.15 4.36
CA TRP A 84 16.32 -5.35 4.05
C TRP A 84 16.53 -6.71 3.41
N TYR A 85 17.36 -6.74 2.36
CA TYR A 85 17.85 -7.94 1.71
C TYR A 85 19.36 -7.87 1.73
N CYS A 86 19.98 -8.81 2.42
CA CYS A 86 21.42 -8.98 2.45
C CYS A 86 21.74 -10.24 1.65
N GLY A 87 22.89 -10.26 0.96
CA GLY A 87 23.42 -11.53 0.47
C GLY A 87 23.80 -12.40 1.65
N ASP A 88 23.49 -13.70 1.59
CA ASP A 88 24.28 -14.66 2.36
C ASP A 88 25.58 -14.84 1.56
N ASP A 89 26.73 -14.52 2.15
CA ASP A 89 28.07 -14.78 1.59
C ASP A 89 28.22 -16.24 1.13
#